data_AF-A0A4Y8CA54-F1
#
_entry.id   AF-A0A4Y8CA54-F1
#
_cell.length_a   1.000
_cell.length_b   1.000
_cell.length_c   1.000
_cell.angle_alpha   90.00
_cell.angle_beta   90.00
_cell.angle_gamma   90.00
#
_symmetry.space_group_name_H-M   'P 1'
#
loop_
_entity.id
_entity.type
_entity.pdbx_description
1 polymer ?
#
loop_
_entity_poly.entity_id
_entity_poly.type
_entity_poly.pdbx_seq_one_letter_code
_entity_poly.pdbx_strand_id
1 'polypeptide(L)'
;KKAGFGDLEAQFLALKERLQKEGLFDPRFKKSLPKFPKKVGIITSKTSAALQDMLKLIHHKEYFLAKIYIFDALTQGNNAPFSLIQALKKADDMDLDVLIIARGGGSREDLFCFNDENLAREIFKAKTP
;
A
#
# COMPACT_ATOMS: atom_id res chain seq x y z
N LYS A 1 -7.16 28.82 -7.36
CA LYS A 1 -5.74 28.65 -7.76
C LYS A 1 -5.54 27.18 -8.19
N LYS A 2 -5.36 26.90 -9.48
CA LYS A 2 -5.22 25.55 -10.10
C LYS A 2 -3.77 25.19 -10.46
N ALA A 3 -2.78 25.94 -9.97
CA ALA A 3 -1.41 25.91 -10.49
C ALA A 3 -0.54 24.74 -9.96
N GLY A 4 -0.87 24.10 -8.84
CA GLY A 4 -0.02 23.02 -8.27
C GLY A 4 -0.34 21.60 -8.76
N PHE A 5 -1.52 21.37 -9.33
CA PHE A 5 -1.98 20.03 -9.67
C PHE A 5 -1.31 19.47 -10.94
N GLY A 6 -1.10 20.34 -11.95
CA GLY A 6 -0.43 19.95 -13.19
C GLY A 6 1.04 19.55 -12.97
N ASP A 7 1.74 20.25 -12.09
CA ASP A 7 3.14 19.96 -11.77
C ASP A 7 3.30 18.64 -11.01
N LEU A 8 2.39 18.31 -10.09
CA LEU A 8 2.39 17.02 -9.38
C LEU A 8 2.07 15.86 -10.32
N GLU A 9 1.11 16.05 -11.22
CA GLU A 9 0.74 15.04 -12.21
C GLU A 9 1.89 14.77 -13.21
N ALA A 10 2.56 15.82 -13.69
CA ALA A 10 3.74 15.69 -14.55
C ALA A 10 4.89 14.94 -13.85
N GLN A 11 5.17 15.27 -12.58
CA GLN A 11 6.17 14.57 -11.76
C GLN A 11 5.83 13.08 -11.58
N PHE A 12 4.56 12.77 -11.31
CA PHE A 12 4.10 11.38 -11.19
C PHE A 12 4.28 10.61 -12.49
N LEU A 13 3.90 11.19 -13.64
CA LEU A 13 4.04 10.55 -14.94
C LEU A 13 5.51 10.28 -15.29
N ALA A 14 6.38 11.26 -15.06
CA ALA A 14 7.82 11.11 -15.29
C ALA A 14 8.43 10.02 -14.39
N LEU A 15 8.05 9.99 -13.10
CA LEU A 15 8.48 8.95 -12.18
C LEU A 15 7.99 7.56 -12.61
N LYS A 16 6.70 7.44 -12.94
CA LYS A 16 6.10 6.18 -13.41
C LYS A 16 6.80 5.65 -14.65
N GLU A 17 7.06 6.51 -15.64
CA GLU A 17 7.76 6.12 -16.87
C GLU A 17 9.17 5.62 -16.56
N ARG A 18 9.92 6.32 -15.70
CA ARG A 18 11.26 5.89 -15.29
C ARG A 18 11.25 4.52 -14.59
N LEU A 19 10.39 4.34 -13.58
CA LEU A 19 10.30 3.07 -12.85
C LEU A 19 9.82 1.92 -13.75
N GLN A 20 8.97 2.22 -14.74
CA GLN A 20 8.56 1.24 -15.74
C GLN A 20 9.72 0.82 -16.65
N LYS A 21 10.54 1.77 -17.10
CA LYS A 21 11.77 1.49 -17.89
C LYS A 21 12.79 0.68 -17.10
N GLU A 22 12.89 0.91 -15.79
CA GLU A 22 13.70 0.10 -14.87
C GLU A 22 13.14 -1.32 -14.63
N GLY A 23 11.91 -1.61 -15.09
CA GLY A 23 11.29 -2.93 -14.99
C GLY A 23 10.56 -3.23 -13.68
N LEU A 24 10.37 -2.24 -12.79
CA LEU A 24 9.71 -2.45 -11.48
C LEU A 24 8.28 -2.98 -11.61
N PHE A 25 7.62 -2.75 -12.75
CA PHE A 25 6.26 -3.19 -13.00
C PHE A 25 6.17 -4.40 -13.95
N ASP A 26 7.30 -4.99 -14.31
CA ASP A 26 7.32 -6.16 -15.19
C ASP A 26 6.55 -7.32 -14.55
N PRO A 27 5.58 -7.92 -15.26
CA PRO A 27 4.80 -9.06 -14.75
C PRO A 27 5.65 -10.21 -14.23
N ARG A 28 6.89 -10.39 -14.73
CA ARG A 28 7.81 -11.45 -14.29
C ARG A 28 8.25 -11.31 -12.83
N PHE A 29 8.18 -10.11 -12.24
CA PHE A 29 8.49 -9.88 -10.83
C PHE A 29 7.24 -9.89 -9.93
N LYS A 30 6.04 -10.00 -10.52
CA LYS A 30 4.80 -10.08 -9.75
C LYS A 30 4.68 -11.44 -9.07
N LYS A 31 4.26 -11.40 -7.82
CA LYS A 31 4.02 -12.60 -7.00
C LYS A 31 2.58 -13.05 -7.21
N SER A 32 2.37 -14.36 -7.20
CA SER A 32 1.02 -14.92 -7.27
C SER A 32 0.29 -14.68 -5.96
N LEU A 33 -0.94 -14.16 -6.03
CA LEU A 33 -1.78 -14.03 -4.85
C LEU A 33 -2.32 -15.41 -4.42
N PRO A 34 -2.30 -15.73 -3.12
CA PRO A 34 -2.90 -16.95 -2.61
C PRO A 34 -4.42 -16.91 -2.81
N LYS A 35 -5.01 -18.03 -3.26
CA LYS A 35 -6.47 -18.13 -3.42
C LYS A 35 -7.23 -18.05 -2.09
N PHE A 36 -6.62 -18.54 -1.01
CA PHE A 36 -7.20 -18.62 0.32
C PHE A 36 -6.18 -18.18 1.38
N PRO A 37 -5.92 -16.87 1.53
CA PRO A 37 -5.00 -16.37 2.55
C PRO A 37 -5.54 -16.65 3.95
N LYS A 38 -4.70 -17.19 4.82
CA LYS A 38 -4.99 -17.46 6.24
C LYS A 38 -4.41 -16.37 7.15
N LYS A 39 -3.38 -15.67 6.71
CA LYS A 39 -2.75 -14.56 7.44
C LYS A 39 -2.65 -13.35 6.54
N VAL A 40 -3.42 -12.32 6.83
CA VAL A 40 -3.49 -11.09 6.03
C VAL A 40 -2.90 -9.94 6.84
N GLY A 41 -1.87 -9.29 6.31
CA GLY A 41 -1.35 -8.04 6.85
C GLY A 41 -2.09 -6.85 6.24
N ILE A 42 -2.54 -5.91 7.07
CA ILE A 42 -3.15 -4.66 6.64
C ILE A 42 -2.31 -3.50 7.16
N ILE A 43 -1.72 -2.74 6.25
CA ILE A 43 -0.95 -1.53 6.50
C ILE A 43 -1.87 -0.34 6.19
N THR A 44 -2.31 0.36 7.23
CA THR A 44 -3.21 1.52 7.13
C THR A 44 -3.17 2.30 8.44
N SER A 45 -3.81 3.47 8.48
CA SER A 45 -4.03 4.17 9.74
C SER A 45 -5.10 3.45 10.58
N LYS A 46 -4.79 3.20 11.86
CA LYS A 46 -5.72 2.59 12.83
C LYS A 46 -7.03 3.35 13.01
N THR A 47 -7.01 4.66 12.78
CA THR A 47 -8.20 5.53 12.91
C THR A 47 -8.95 5.70 11.59
N SER A 48 -8.51 5.05 10.51
CA SER A 48 -9.13 5.19 9.20
C SER A 48 -10.46 4.45 9.09
N ALA A 49 -11.42 5.07 8.38
CA ALA A 49 -12.66 4.40 7.99
C ALA A 49 -12.38 3.16 7.10
N ALA A 50 -11.35 3.21 6.25
CA ALA A 50 -10.95 2.06 5.43
C ALA A 50 -10.62 0.83 6.27
N LEU A 51 -9.93 0.99 7.41
CA LEU A 51 -9.68 -0.15 8.29
C LEU A 51 -10.99 -0.75 8.80
N GLN A 52 -11.91 0.10 9.25
CA GLN A 52 -13.21 -0.34 9.74
C GLN A 52 -14.03 -1.06 8.65
N ASP A 53 -13.99 -0.55 7.42
CA ASP A 53 -14.70 -1.15 6.29
C ASP A 53 -14.10 -2.50 5.88
N MET A 54 -12.76 -2.61 5.84
CA MET A 54 -12.09 -3.88 5.59
C MET A 54 -12.40 -4.91 6.68
N LEU A 55 -12.32 -4.51 7.95
CA LEU A 55 -12.65 -5.41 9.07
C LEU A 55 -14.12 -5.85 9.01
N LYS A 56 -15.07 -4.95 8.76
CA LYS A 56 -16.49 -5.30 8.58
C LYS A 56 -16.67 -6.30 7.45
N LEU A 57 -16.04 -6.08 6.29
CA LEU A 57 -16.15 -6.97 5.14
C LEU A 57 -15.61 -8.38 5.45
N ILE A 58 -14.47 -8.46 6.15
CA ILE A 58 -13.83 -9.72 6.54
C ILE A 58 -14.73 -10.48 7.54
N HIS A 59 -15.33 -9.78 8.51
CA HIS A 59 -16.22 -10.40 9.50
C HIS A 59 -17.58 -10.80 8.92
N HIS A 60 -18.10 -10.08 7.91
CA HIS A 60 -19.40 -10.35 7.30
C HIS A 60 -19.39 -11.44 6.23
N LYS A 61 -18.23 -11.76 5.65
CA LYS A 61 -18.10 -12.76 4.57
C LYS A 61 -17.44 -14.04 5.07
N GLU A 62 -17.45 -15.07 4.23
CA GLU A 62 -16.85 -16.40 4.44
C GLU A 62 -15.31 -16.39 4.69
N TYR A 63 -14.69 -15.22 4.84
CA TYR A 63 -13.28 -15.03 5.18
C TYR A 63 -13.01 -15.07 6.70
N PHE A 64 -13.98 -15.52 7.51
CA PHE A 64 -13.89 -15.64 8.96
C PHE A 64 -12.64 -16.41 9.46
N LEU A 65 -12.05 -17.27 8.63
CA LEU A 65 -10.88 -18.07 8.98
C LEU A 65 -9.54 -17.33 8.81
N ALA A 66 -9.51 -16.15 8.18
CA ALA A 66 -8.28 -15.38 8.00
C ALA A 66 -7.92 -14.59 9.27
N LYS A 67 -6.71 -14.77 9.78
CA LYS A 67 -6.12 -13.96 10.85
C LYS A 67 -5.64 -12.64 10.27
N ILE A 68 -6.10 -11.54 10.86
CA ILE A 68 -5.78 -10.18 10.41
C ILE A 68 -4.72 -9.57 11.33
N TYR A 69 -3.64 -9.07 10.72
CA TYR A 69 -2.55 -8.37 11.39
C TYR A 69 -2.54 -6.92 10.94
N ILE A 70 -2.66 -5.99 11.89
CA ILE A 70 -2.79 -4.56 11.57
C ILE A 70 -1.46 -3.86 11.88
N PHE A 71 -0.91 -3.20 10.87
CA PHE A 71 0.29 -2.37 10.96
C PHE A 71 -0.11 -0.92 10.79
N ASP A 72 0.00 -0.15 11.86
CA ASP A 72 -0.36 1.26 11.84
C ASP A 72 0.66 2.06 11.03
N ALA A 73 0.17 2.86 10.09
CA ALA A 73 0.98 3.75 9.29
C ALA A 73 0.25 5.05 8.97
N LEU A 74 1.02 6.13 8.81
CA LEU A 74 0.51 7.38 8.25
C LEU A 74 0.14 7.15 6.78
N THR A 75 -1.06 7.59 6.39
CA THR A 75 -1.58 7.44 5.02
C THR A 75 -1.85 8.79 4.33
N GLN A 76 -1.32 9.87 4.91
CA GLN A 76 -1.40 11.24 4.41
C GLN A 76 -0.25 12.08 4.96
N GLY A 77 0.06 13.17 4.26
CA GLY A 77 1.14 14.10 4.60
C GLY A 77 2.54 13.60 4.22
N ASN A 78 3.53 14.47 4.38
CA ASN A 78 4.89 14.27 3.88
C ASN A 78 5.65 13.11 4.56
N ASN A 79 5.24 12.73 5.78
CA ASN A 79 5.85 11.63 6.53
C ASN A 79 5.21 10.26 6.22
N ALA A 80 4.13 10.22 5.44
CA ALA A 80 3.44 8.98 5.10
C ALA A 80 4.33 7.96 4.38
N PRO A 81 5.14 8.31 3.36
CA PRO A 81 5.98 7.32 2.68
C PRO A 81 6.94 6.62 3.64
N PHE A 82 7.60 7.37 4.52
CA PHE A 82 8.51 6.82 5.52
C PHE A 82 7.80 5.89 6.51
N SER A 83 6.62 6.30 6.99
CA SER A 83 5.81 5.48 7.90
C SER A 83 5.33 4.18 7.22
N LEU A 84 4.88 4.26 5.96
CA LEU A 84 4.44 3.12 5.16
C LEU A 84 5.59 2.15 4.90
N ILE A 85 6.79 2.65 4.55
CA ILE A 85 7.98 1.81 4.34
C ILE A 85 8.35 1.05 5.61
N GLN A 86 8.34 1.72 6.77
CA GLN A 86 8.63 1.03 8.04
C GLN A 86 7.60 -0.03 8.39
N ALA A 87 6.31 0.25 8.19
CA ALA A 87 5.25 -0.71 8.41
C ALA A 87 5.34 -1.89 7.44
N LEU A 88 5.63 -1.62 6.16
CA LEU A 88 5.84 -2.63 5.12
C LEU A 88 6.99 -3.57 5.47
N LYS A 89 8.16 -3.05 5.86
CA LYS A 89 9.30 -3.89 6.26
C LYS A 89 8.97 -4.80 7.43
N LYS A 90 8.32 -4.24 8.47
CA LYS A 90 7.89 -5.03 9.64
C LYS A 90 6.88 -6.12 9.26
N ALA A 91 5.95 -5.81 8.35
CA ALA A 91 4.95 -6.75 7.89
C ALA A 91 5.53 -7.84 6.99
N ASP A 92 6.48 -7.48 6.13
CA ASP A 92 7.13 -8.41 5.20
C ASP A 92 8.12 -9.37 5.89
N ASP A 93 8.65 -8.98 7.05
CA ASP A 93 9.45 -9.87 7.91
C ASP A 93 8.58 -10.88 8.69
N MET A 94 7.25 -10.71 8.69
CA MET A 94 6.32 -11.69 9.26
C MET A 94 5.94 -12.74 8.22
N ASP A 95 5.71 -13.97 8.70
CA ASP A 95 5.18 -15.07 7.87
C ASP A 95 3.68 -14.86 7.59
N LEU A 96 3.38 -13.90 6.69
CA LEU A 96 2.04 -13.54 6.21
C LEU A 96 1.84 -14.02 4.78
N ASP A 97 0.60 -14.31 4.40
CA ASP A 97 0.30 -14.84 3.07
C ASP A 97 0.14 -13.71 2.03
N VAL A 98 -0.30 -12.53 2.48
CA VAL A 98 -0.56 -11.36 1.63
C VAL A 98 -0.53 -10.08 2.47
N LEU A 99 -0.06 -8.99 1.87
CA LEU A 99 -0.09 -7.64 2.45
C LEU A 99 -1.06 -6.74 1.68
N ILE A 100 -1.83 -5.96 2.42
CA ILE A 100 -2.71 -4.93 1.91
C ILE A 100 -2.20 -3.60 2.41
N ILE A 101 -1.73 -2.75 1.50
CA ILE A 101 -1.48 -1.34 1.81
C ILE A 101 -2.74 -0.58 1.38
N ALA A 102 -3.41 0.05 2.35
CA ALA A 102 -4.66 0.75 2.10
C ALA A 102 -4.69 2.11 2.78
N ARG A 103 -5.58 2.94 2.28
CA ARG A 103 -5.92 4.25 2.82
C ARG A 103 -7.45 4.42 2.75
N GLY A 104 -7.99 5.23 3.65
CA GLY A 104 -9.37 5.73 3.56
C GLY A 104 -9.59 6.80 2.49
N GLY A 105 -10.70 7.51 2.61
CA GLY A 105 -10.97 8.72 1.82
C GLY A 105 -9.99 9.86 2.11
N GLY A 106 -10.10 10.94 1.33
CA GLY A 106 -9.35 12.19 1.49
C GLY A 106 -9.04 12.82 0.12
N SER A 107 -8.27 13.91 0.09
CA SER A 107 -8.06 14.65 -1.16
C SER A 107 -7.11 13.91 -2.12
N ARG A 108 -7.11 14.32 -3.40
CA ARG A 108 -6.15 13.82 -4.38
C ARG A 108 -4.71 14.21 -4.03
N GLU A 109 -4.51 15.32 -3.33
CA GLU A 109 -3.18 15.74 -2.88
C GLU A 109 -2.65 14.78 -1.81
N ASP A 110 -3.51 14.31 -0.91
CA ASP A 110 -3.10 13.35 0.12
C ASP A 110 -2.76 11.96 -0.47
N LEU A 111 -3.30 11.59 -1.64
CA LEU A 111 -2.92 10.36 -2.35
C LEU A 111 -1.50 10.39 -2.89
N PHE A 112 -0.92 11.59 -3.07
CA PHE A 112 0.39 11.74 -3.68
C PHE A 112 1.51 11.07 -2.86
N CYS A 113 1.33 10.90 -1.55
CA CYS A 113 2.30 10.19 -0.72
C CYS A 113 2.50 8.71 -1.11
N PHE A 114 1.54 8.10 -1.83
CA PHE A 114 1.70 6.73 -2.36
C PHE A 114 2.53 6.67 -3.65
N ASN A 115 2.77 7.83 -4.28
CA ASN A 115 3.60 7.94 -5.48
C ASN A 115 5.08 8.17 -5.15
N ASP A 116 5.49 7.89 -3.92
CA ASP A 116 6.89 7.98 -3.51
C ASP A 116 7.73 6.86 -4.14
N GLU A 117 8.89 7.22 -4.68
CA GLU A 117 9.81 6.27 -5.30
C GLU A 117 10.33 5.22 -4.32
N ASN A 118 10.68 5.62 -3.10
CA ASN A 118 11.23 4.69 -2.12
C ASN A 118 10.17 3.67 -1.73
N LEU A 119 8.91 4.10 -1.57
CA LEU A 119 7.80 3.19 -1.32
C LEU A 119 7.64 2.18 -2.48
N ALA A 120 7.65 2.64 -3.73
CA ALA A 120 7.54 1.75 -4.89
C ALA A 120 8.69 0.72 -4.96
N ARG A 121 9.92 1.15 -4.66
CA ARG A 121 11.09 0.26 -4.62
C ARG A 121 11.03 -0.74 -3.47
N GLU A 122 10.52 -0.35 -2.32
CA GLU A 122 10.36 -1.27 -1.19
C GLU A 122 9.23 -2.27 -1.43
N ILE A 123 8.13 -1.88 -2.07
CA ILE A 123 7.08 -2.83 -2.51
C ILE A 123 7.66 -3.85 -3.50
N PHE A 124 8.51 -3.41 -4.43
CA PHE A 124 9.17 -4.32 -5.38
C PHE A 124 10.05 -5.37 -4.68
N LYS A 125 10.76 -4.96 -3.61
CA LYS A 125 11.64 -5.84 -2.82
C LYS A 125 10.89 -6.76 -1.86
N ALA A 126 9.65 -6.45 -1.51
CA ALA A 126 8.87 -7.24 -0.54
C ALA A 126 8.84 -8.72 -0.96
N LYS A 127 8.89 -9.64 -0.02
CA LYS A 127 8.82 -11.10 -0.28
C LYS A 127 7.38 -11.59 -0.30
N THR A 128 6.52 -10.93 0.46
CA THR A 128 5.10 -11.20 0.57
C THR A 128 4.35 -10.57 -0.60
N PRO A 129 3.35 -11.27 -1.18
CA PRO A 129 2.48 -10.72 -2.23
C PRO A 129 1.70 -9.48 -1.81
#